data_AF-A0AB33C683-F1
#
_entry.id   AF-A0AB33C683-F1
#
_cell.length_a   1.000
_cell.length_b   1.000
_cell.length_c   1.000
_cell.angle_alpha   90.00
_cell.angle_beta   90.00
_cell.angle_gamma   90.00
#
_symmetry.space_group_name_H-M   'P 1'
#
loop_
_entity.id
_entity.type
_entity.pdbx_description
1 polymer ?
#
loop_
_entity_poly.entity_id
_entity_poly.type
_entity_poly.pdbx_seq_one_letter_code
_entity_poly.pdbx_strand_id
1 'polypeptide(L)'
;MNITIPNLYDSDYQLWLESTINQLRRGDFQAVDWPNLLEELADLGKNNRRALKSLLTRLLEHLLKLTYWQSQRHYNQAGWKKEIRNFRLQIADLLADSPSLKSYLREILAKCYLDARNLLIDETKLDASIFPGEVLANLEEILDENWLPDWGDINRDKSSEVN
;
A
#
# COMPACT_ATOMS: atom_id res chain seq x y z
N MET A 1 -12.35 -43.81 10.51
CA MET A 1 -11.21 -43.02 10.01
C MET A 1 -11.39 -41.60 10.53
N ASN A 2 -10.58 -41.16 11.50
CA ASN A 2 -10.56 -39.76 11.90
C ASN A 2 -9.73 -39.00 10.86
N ILE A 3 -10.39 -38.24 10.00
CA ILE A 3 -9.73 -37.32 9.09
C ILE A 3 -9.24 -36.18 9.98
N THR A 4 -7.97 -36.19 10.34
CA THR A 4 -7.34 -35.03 10.96
C THR A 4 -7.33 -33.90 9.93
N ILE A 5 -7.94 -32.78 10.30
CA ILE A 5 -8.19 -31.57 9.51
C ILE A 5 -6.93 -30.88 8.92
N PRO A 6 -5.68 -31.09 9.38
CA PRO A 6 -4.51 -30.42 8.79
C PRO A 6 -4.33 -30.60 7.27
N ASN A 7 -4.80 -31.72 6.71
CA ASN A 7 -4.66 -31.98 5.27
C ASN A 7 -5.53 -31.04 4.41
N LEU A 8 -6.68 -30.60 4.92
CA LEU A 8 -7.61 -29.80 4.11
C LEU A 8 -7.12 -28.37 3.90
N TYR A 9 -6.43 -27.80 4.90
CA TYR A 9 -5.83 -26.47 4.79
C TYR A 9 -4.84 -26.39 3.61
N ASP A 10 -3.97 -27.39 3.49
CA ASP A 10 -2.94 -27.44 2.44
C ASP A 10 -3.48 -27.90 1.07
N SER A 11 -4.53 -28.73 1.04
CA SER A 11 -5.04 -29.35 -0.19
C SER A 11 -6.23 -28.64 -0.83
N ASP A 12 -7.08 -28.00 -0.03
CA ASP A 12 -8.24 -27.22 -0.48
C ASP A 12 -8.59 -26.14 0.55
N TYR A 13 -7.83 -25.04 0.51
CA TYR A 13 -7.95 -23.91 1.42
C TYR A 13 -9.39 -23.35 1.48
N GLN A 14 -10.08 -23.26 0.34
CA GLN A 14 -11.45 -22.73 0.29
C GLN A 14 -12.41 -23.63 1.06
N LEU A 15 -12.31 -24.95 0.86
CA LEU A 15 -13.14 -25.92 1.58
C LEU A 15 -12.79 -25.96 3.08
N TRP A 16 -11.51 -25.83 3.44
CA TRP A 16 -11.09 -25.69 4.83
C TRP A 16 -11.70 -24.45 5.49
N LEU A 17 -11.65 -23.29 4.84
CA LEU A 17 -12.21 -22.04 5.35
C LEU A 17 -13.72 -22.16 5.57
N GLU A 18 -14.46 -22.68 4.59
CA GLU A 18 -15.90 -22.90 4.69
C GLU A 18 -16.27 -23.89 5.81
N SER A 19 -15.50 -24.97 5.96
CA SER A 19 -15.67 -25.94 7.03
C SER A 19 -15.43 -25.31 8.41
N THR A 20 -14.32 -24.60 8.59
CA THR A 20 -13.97 -23.90 9.84
C THR A 20 -15.05 -22.89 10.23
N ILE A 21 -15.57 -22.11 9.28
CA ILE A 21 -16.68 -21.16 9.52
C ILE A 21 -17.93 -21.92 9.99
N ASN A 22 -18.27 -23.04 9.36
CA ASN A 22 -19.46 -23.82 9.72
C ASN A 22 -19.32 -24.47 11.10
N GLN A 23 -18.14 -24.95 11.48
CA GLN A 23 -17.85 -25.49 12.81
C GLN A 23 -18.03 -24.40 13.88
N LEU A 24 -17.46 -23.22 13.67
CA LEU A 24 -17.61 -22.06 14.57
C LEU A 24 -19.07 -21.65 14.72
N ARG A 25 -19.84 -21.57 13.63
CA ARG A 25 -21.27 -21.23 13.65
C ARG A 25 -22.12 -22.24 14.42
N ARG A 26 -21.75 -23.51 14.40
CA ARG A 26 -22.46 -24.60 15.10
C ARG A 26 -22.01 -24.79 16.55
N GLY A 27 -20.99 -24.06 17.00
CA GLY A 27 -20.39 -24.20 18.33
C GLY A 27 -19.57 -25.49 18.49
N ASP A 28 -19.18 -26.14 17.40
CA ASP A 28 -18.39 -27.37 17.41
C ASP A 28 -16.89 -27.05 17.54
N PHE A 29 -16.52 -26.46 18.68
CA PHE A 29 -15.15 -25.98 18.92
C PHE A 29 -14.11 -27.09 19.01
N GLN A 30 -14.54 -28.35 19.24
CA GLN A 30 -13.65 -29.51 19.28
C GLN A 30 -13.17 -29.91 17.88
N ALA A 31 -13.98 -29.64 16.86
CA ALA A 31 -13.64 -29.90 15.46
C ALA A 31 -12.86 -28.75 14.80
N VAL A 32 -12.67 -27.60 15.47
CA VAL A 32 -11.95 -26.46 14.89
C VAL A 32 -10.44 -26.74 14.87
N ASP A 33 -9.83 -26.54 13.71
CA ASP A 33 -8.39 -26.57 13.52
C ASP A 33 -7.73 -25.27 13.99
N TRP A 34 -7.59 -25.15 15.31
CA TRP A 34 -7.10 -23.94 15.96
C TRP A 34 -5.70 -23.48 15.52
N PRO A 35 -4.69 -24.35 15.34
CA PRO A 35 -3.37 -23.93 14.87
C PRO A 35 -3.43 -23.17 13.54
N ASN A 36 -4.06 -23.77 12.52
CA ASN A 36 -4.17 -23.15 11.20
C ASN A 36 -5.06 -21.89 11.21
N LEU A 37 -6.15 -21.88 12.00
CA LEU A 37 -7.01 -20.71 12.13
C LEU A 37 -6.27 -19.51 12.76
N LEU A 38 -5.50 -19.74 13.83
CA LEU A 38 -4.75 -18.69 14.50
C LEU A 38 -3.62 -18.13 13.62
N GLU A 39 -2.94 -19.01 12.88
CA GLU A 39 -1.93 -18.62 11.89
C GLU A 39 -2.55 -17.76 10.79
N GLU A 40 -3.65 -18.21 10.21
CA GLU A 40 -4.37 -17.48 9.15
C GLU A 40 -4.80 -16.08 9.62
N LEU A 41 -5.41 -15.97 10.81
CA LEU A 41 -5.82 -14.68 11.36
C LEU A 41 -4.61 -13.75 11.62
N ALA A 42 -3.49 -14.29 12.09
CA ALA A 42 -2.26 -13.51 12.27
C ALA A 42 -1.67 -13.04 10.95
N ASP A 43 -1.74 -13.88 9.91
CA ASP A 43 -1.17 -13.59 8.60
C ASP A 43 -2.04 -12.66 7.77
N LEU A 44 -3.37 -12.73 7.86
CA LEU A 44 -4.29 -11.74 7.27
C LEU A 44 -3.94 -10.31 7.69
N GLY A 45 -3.70 -10.11 9.00
CA GLY A 45 -3.29 -8.80 9.52
C GLY A 45 -1.93 -8.33 8.97
N LYS A 46 -0.96 -9.23 8.82
CA LYS A 46 0.35 -8.91 8.25
C LYS A 46 0.26 -8.63 6.75
N ASN A 47 -0.55 -9.39 6.02
CA ASN A 47 -0.71 -9.29 4.57
C ASN A 47 -1.33 -7.95 4.19
N ASN A 48 -2.38 -7.51 4.88
CA ASN A 48 -2.99 -6.19 4.64
C ASN A 48 -1.99 -5.04 4.92
N ARG A 49 -1.20 -5.13 5.99
CA ARG A 49 -0.14 -4.14 6.28
C ARG A 49 0.94 -4.12 5.19
N ARG A 50 1.42 -5.29 4.76
CA ARG A 50 2.41 -5.40 3.67
C ARG A 50 1.87 -4.86 2.35
N ALA A 51 0.61 -5.16 2.02
CA ALA A 51 -0.07 -4.65 0.83
C ALA A 51 -0.17 -3.12 0.86
N LEU A 52 -0.66 -2.54 1.96
CA LEU A 52 -0.73 -1.08 2.13
C LEU A 52 0.64 -0.41 2.02
N LYS A 53 1.68 -0.99 2.63
CA LYS A 53 3.06 -0.48 2.49
C LYS A 53 3.49 -0.46 1.02
N SER A 54 3.32 -1.58 0.31
CA SER A 54 3.68 -1.70 -1.10
C SER A 54 2.93 -0.70 -1.98
N LEU A 55 1.61 -0.60 -1.80
CA LEU A 55 0.76 0.32 -2.54
C LEU A 55 1.13 1.78 -2.27
N LEU A 56 1.38 2.15 -1.01
CA LEU A 56 1.78 3.50 -0.65
C LEU A 56 3.15 3.86 -1.26
N THR A 57 4.14 2.98 -1.18
CA THR A 57 5.45 3.19 -1.82
C THR A 57 5.29 3.41 -3.33
N ARG A 58 4.52 2.57 -4.03
CA ARG A 58 4.30 2.70 -5.48
C ARG A 58 3.53 3.96 -5.86
N LEU A 59 2.54 4.36 -5.05
CA LEU A 59 1.82 5.62 -5.23
C LEU A 59 2.78 6.81 -5.15
N LEU A 60 3.60 6.86 -4.09
CA LEU A 60 4.58 7.92 -3.88
C LEU A 60 5.61 7.97 -5.01
N GLU A 61 6.09 6.81 -5.46
CA GLU A 61 7.02 6.71 -6.59
C GLU A 61 6.43 7.33 -7.87
N HIS A 62 5.17 7.04 -8.18
CA HIS A 62 4.52 7.58 -9.38
C HIS A 62 4.20 9.07 -9.27
N LEU A 63 3.87 9.56 -8.06
CA LEU A 63 3.73 10.99 -7.78
C LEU A 63 5.07 11.71 -8.01
N LEU A 64 6.17 11.13 -7.53
CA LEU A 64 7.51 11.65 -7.76
C LEU A 64 7.91 11.61 -9.25
N LYS A 65 7.60 10.52 -9.98
CA LYS A 65 7.80 10.41 -11.44
C LYS A 65 7.10 11.54 -12.17
N LEU A 66 5.82 11.74 -11.89
CA LEU A 66 5.01 12.79 -12.50
C LEU A 66 5.61 14.18 -12.23
N THR A 67 6.11 14.41 -11.02
CA THR A 67 6.62 15.71 -10.59
C THR A 67 8.02 16.01 -11.12
N TYR A 68 8.94 15.05 -11.06
CA TYR A 68 10.37 15.32 -11.23
C TYR A 68 10.99 14.71 -12.50
N TRP A 69 10.38 13.68 -13.10
CA TRP A 69 10.93 13.04 -14.30
C TRP A 69 10.49 13.73 -15.59
N GLN A 70 10.87 15.00 -15.72
CA GLN A 70 10.39 15.89 -16.79
C GLN A 70 10.72 15.38 -18.20
N SER A 71 11.89 14.77 -18.40
CA SER A 71 12.32 14.26 -19.71
C SER A 71 11.45 13.13 -20.27
N GLN A 72 10.77 12.36 -19.40
CA GLN A 72 9.90 11.24 -19.79
C GLN A 72 8.40 11.58 -19.68
N ARG A 73 8.05 12.74 -19.10
CA ARG A 73 6.68 13.11 -18.75
C ARG A 73 5.74 13.17 -19.95
N HIS A 74 6.19 13.71 -21.09
CA HIS A 74 5.35 13.87 -22.28
C HIS A 74 4.71 12.54 -22.75
N TYR A 75 5.50 11.46 -22.75
CA TYR A 75 5.04 10.15 -23.24
C TYR A 75 4.39 9.31 -22.15
N ASN A 76 4.79 9.47 -20.89
CA ASN A 76 4.42 8.55 -19.82
C ASN A 76 3.35 9.09 -18.85
N GLN A 77 3.06 10.40 -18.85
CA GLN A 77 2.17 10.99 -17.83
C GLN A 77 0.79 10.34 -17.76
N ALA A 78 0.23 9.90 -18.89
CA ALA A 78 -1.08 9.26 -18.91
C ALA A 78 -1.05 7.90 -18.18
N GLY A 79 0.01 7.11 -18.41
CA GLY A 79 0.23 5.84 -17.72
C GLY A 79 0.48 6.06 -16.23
N TRP A 80 1.31 7.02 -15.86
CA TRP A 80 1.57 7.31 -14.45
C TRP A 80 0.33 7.79 -13.69
N LYS A 81 -0.49 8.67 -14.30
CA LYS A 81 -1.77 9.10 -13.70
C LYS A 81 -2.75 7.93 -13.53
N LYS A 82 -2.79 7.00 -14.50
CA LYS A 82 -3.59 5.78 -14.39
C LYS A 82 -3.14 4.92 -13.19
N GLU A 83 -1.84 4.70 -13.05
CA GLU A 83 -1.29 3.92 -11.93
C GLU A 83 -1.52 4.61 -10.57
N ILE A 84 -1.36 5.94 -10.49
CA ILE A 84 -1.71 6.73 -9.28
C ILE A 84 -3.15 6.47 -8.87
N ARG A 85 -4.10 6.56 -9.82
CA ARG A 85 -5.51 6.27 -9.55
C ARG A 85 -5.71 4.83 -9.09
N ASN A 86 -5.08 3.86 -9.76
CA ASN A 86 -5.18 2.44 -9.40
C ASN A 86 -4.69 2.15 -7.97
N PHE A 87 -3.57 2.76 -7.55
CA PHE A 87 -3.07 2.56 -6.18
C PHE A 87 -3.96 3.23 -5.14
N ARG A 88 -4.49 4.41 -5.42
CA ARG A 88 -5.46 5.08 -4.53
C ARG A 88 -6.72 4.25 -4.33
N LEU A 89 -7.29 3.70 -5.40
CA LEU A 89 -8.47 2.83 -5.33
C LEU A 89 -8.18 1.58 -4.47
N GLN A 90 -7.08 0.88 -4.72
CA GLN A 90 -6.71 -0.30 -3.93
C GLN A 90 -6.45 0.03 -2.44
N ILE A 91 -5.85 1.18 -2.14
CA ILE A 91 -5.69 1.64 -0.76
C ILE A 91 -7.07 1.96 -0.14
N ALA A 92 -7.96 2.61 -0.88
CA ALA A 92 -9.30 2.94 -0.42
C ALA A 92 -10.12 1.68 -0.11
N ASP A 93 -10.05 0.66 -0.97
CA ASP A 93 -10.72 -0.63 -0.75
C ASP A 93 -10.22 -1.31 0.54
N LEU A 94 -8.90 -1.39 0.73
CA LEU A 94 -8.31 -1.94 1.96
C LEU A 94 -8.69 -1.15 3.22
N LEU A 95 -8.85 0.17 3.12
CA LEU A 95 -9.29 1.01 4.22
C LEU A 95 -10.80 0.92 4.48
N ALA A 96 -11.61 0.65 3.45
CA ALA A 96 -13.04 0.39 3.60
C ALA A 96 -13.27 -0.90 4.40
N ASP A 97 -12.52 -1.96 4.09
CA ASP A 97 -12.55 -3.23 4.81
C ASP A 97 -11.92 -3.14 6.21
N SER A 98 -10.94 -2.25 6.40
CA SER A 98 -10.20 -2.13 7.66
C SER A 98 -9.82 -0.67 7.98
N PRO A 99 -10.78 0.16 8.47
CA PRO A 99 -10.53 1.59 8.75
C PRO A 99 -9.42 1.84 9.78
N SER A 100 -9.18 0.87 10.68
CA SER A 100 -8.11 0.92 11.67
C SER A 100 -6.71 0.95 11.06
N LEU A 101 -6.53 0.54 9.80
CA LEU A 101 -5.25 0.61 9.09
C LEU A 101 -4.86 2.02 8.66
N LYS A 102 -5.76 3.02 8.77
CA LYS A 102 -5.42 4.41 8.47
C LYS A 102 -4.33 4.96 9.40
N SER A 103 -4.30 4.53 10.67
CA SER A 103 -3.23 4.92 11.61
C SER A 103 -1.88 4.35 11.18
N TYR A 104 -1.87 3.11 10.68
CA TYR A 104 -0.68 2.46 10.16
C TYR A 104 -0.12 3.17 8.93
N LEU A 105 -0.96 3.63 7.99
CA LEU A 105 -0.50 4.42 6.84
C LEU A 105 0.24 5.70 7.28
N ARG A 106 -0.27 6.40 8.31
CA ARG A 106 0.40 7.58 8.88
C ARG A 106 1.74 7.24 9.48
N GLU A 107 1.83 6.12 10.21
CA GLU A 107 3.06 5.63 10.82
C GLU A 107 4.15 5.35 9.77
N ILE A 108 3.80 4.73 8.64
CA ILE A 108 4.77 4.30 7.63
C ILE A 108 5.03 5.32 6.52
N LEU A 109 4.31 6.44 6.47
CA LEU A 109 4.33 7.38 5.35
C LEU A 109 5.75 7.87 5.03
N ALA A 110 6.47 8.38 6.03
CA ALA A 110 7.83 8.89 5.86
C ALA A 110 8.79 7.79 5.35
N LYS A 111 8.66 6.57 5.87
CA LYS A 111 9.49 5.44 5.43
C LYS A 111 9.18 5.04 3.98
N CYS A 112 7.90 4.94 3.61
CA CYS A 112 7.49 4.60 2.26
C CYS A 112 7.92 5.68 1.25
N TYR A 113 7.90 6.94 1.66
CA TYR A 113 8.40 8.05 0.85
C TYR A 113 9.90 7.93 0.57
N LEU A 114 10.71 7.67 1.59
CA LEU A 114 12.15 7.47 1.41
C LEU A 114 12.46 6.26 0.52
N ASP A 115 11.71 5.16 0.69
CA ASP A 115 11.85 3.98 -0.15
C ASP A 115 11.50 4.32 -1.62
N ALA A 116 10.38 5.01 -1.86
CA ALA A 116 9.97 5.46 -3.20
C ALA A 116 10.97 6.42 -3.85
N ARG A 117 11.52 7.37 -3.08
CA ARG A 117 12.56 8.30 -3.52
C ARG A 117 13.81 7.56 -3.98
N ASN A 118 14.28 6.59 -3.20
CA ASN A 118 15.49 5.83 -3.54
C ASN A 118 15.28 4.97 -4.79
N LEU A 119 14.13 4.28 -4.89
CA LEU A 119 13.74 3.54 -6.10
C LEU A 119 13.76 4.44 -7.34
N LEU A 120 13.22 5.66 -7.22
CA LEU A 120 13.20 6.60 -8.34
C LEU A 120 14.59 7.13 -8.71
N ILE A 121 15.45 7.39 -7.72
CA ILE A 121 16.85 7.80 -7.98
C ILE A 121 17.56 6.70 -8.77
N ASP A 122 17.42 5.44 -8.35
CA ASP A 122 18.04 4.30 -9.00
C ASP A 122 17.52 4.09 -10.43
N GLU A 123 16.21 4.25 -10.64
CA GLU A 123 15.57 4.09 -11.96
C GLU A 123 15.93 5.22 -12.93
N THR A 124 15.88 6.47 -12.47
CA THR A 124 16.06 7.64 -13.33
C THR A 124 17.52 8.01 -13.56
N LYS A 125 18.40 7.62 -12.63
CA LYS A 125 19.81 8.04 -12.57
C LYS A 125 19.99 9.57 -12.54
N LEU A 126 18.94 10.29 -12.15
CA LEU A 126 18.98 11.74 -11.95
C LEU A 126 19.67 12.07 -10.62
N ASP A 127 20.13 13.31 -10.49
CA ASP A 127 20.76 13.78 -9.27
C ASP A 127 19.76 13.72 -8.09
N ALA A 128 20.21 13.15 -6.96
CA ALA A 128 19.38 12.96 -5.77
C ALA A 128 18.86 14.29 -5.18
N SER A 129 19.52 15.41 -5.45
CA SER A 129 19.10 16.76 -5.03
C SER A 129 17.82 17.24 -5.72
N ILE A 130 17.44 16.63 -6.85
CA ILE A 130 16.18 16.95 -7.56
C ILE A 130 14.97 16.47 -6.75
N PHE A 131 15.13 15.38 -5.99
CA PHE A 131 14.05 14.77 -5.23
C PHE A 131 14.09 15.21 -3.76
N PRO A 132 13.03 15.86 -3.23
CA PRO A 132 13.02 16.34 -1.85
C PRO A 132 13.19 15.20 -0.85
N GLY A 133 13.91 15.46 0.24
CA GLY A 133 14.08 14.50 1.34
C GLY A 133 12.84 14.32 2.21
N GLU A 134 11.89 15.25 2.13
CA GLU A 134 10.65 15.28 2.90
C GLU A 134 9.45 14.95 2.03
N VAL A 135 8.38 14.48 2.68
CA VAL A 135 7.14 14.06 2.01
C VAL A 135 6.46 15.26 1.34
N LEU A 136 5.95 15.06 0.12
CA LEU A 136 5.39 16.12 -0.72
C LEU A 136 4.15 16.82 -0.14
N ALA A 137 3.38 16.11 0.69
CA ALA A 137 2.09 16.54 1.20
C ALA A 137 1.67 15.65 2.37
N ASN A 138 0.58 16.01 3.06
CA ASN A 138 0.03 15.14 4.11
C ASN A 138 -0.65 13.88 3.51
N LEU A 139 -0.96 12.90 4.37
CA LEU A 139 -1.54 11.64 3.92
C LEU A 139 -2.89 11.84 3.20
N GLU A 140 -3.73 12.73 3.71
CA GLU A 140 -5.04 13.02 3.14
C GLU A 140 -4.93 13.57 1.71
N GLU A 141 -4.01 14.49 1.45
CA GLU A 141 -3.73 15.01 0.10
C GLU A 141 -3.15 13.93 -0.82
N ILE A 142 -2.20 13.13 -0.33
CA ILE A 142 -1.60 12.04 -1.12
C ILE A 142 -2.66 11.04 -1.59
N LEU A 143 -3.65 10.74 -0.74
CA LEU A 143 -4.74 9.81 -1.04
C LEU A 143 -5.91 10.44 -1.81
N ASP A 144 -6.02 11.78 -1.84
CA ASP A 144 -7.08 12.47 -2.57
C ASP A 144 -7.00 12.21 -4.07
N GLU A 145 -8.10 11.72 -4.66
CA GLU A 145 -8.16 11.34 -6.08
C GLU A 145 -7.89 12.49 -7.05
N ASN A 146 -8.22 13.72 -6.65
CA ASN A 146 -8.10 14.93 -7.45
C ASN A 146 -6.78 15.67 -7.22
N TRP A 147 -6.03 15.29 -6.19
CA TRP A 147 -4.73 15.90 -5.91
C TRP A 147 -3.62 15.29 -6.76
N LEU A 148 -2.84 16.14 -7.41
CA LEU A 148 -1.58 15.80 -8.06
C LEU A 148 -0.56 16.89 -7.74
N PRO A 149 0.68 16.54 -7.39
CA PRO A 149 1.73 17.53 -7.14
C PRO A 149 2.07 18.29 -8.43
N ASP A 150 2.11 19.63 -8.34
CA ASP A 150 2.64 20.48 -9.39
C ASP A 150 4.10 20.86 -9.08
N TRP A 151 4.98 20.58 -10.04
CA TRP A 151 6.38 20.98 -9.99
C TRP A 151 6.55 22.50 -9.85
N GLY A 152 5.65 23.28 -10.48
CA GLY A 152 5.68 24.74 -10.48
C GLY A 152 5.32 25.37 -9.13
N ASP A 153 4.58 24.66 -8.27
CA ASP A 153 4.20 25.15 -6.94
C ASP A 153 5.24 24.72 -5.89
N ILE A 154 5.77 23.49 -6.00
CA ILE A 154 6.78 22.95 -5.06
C ILE A 154 8.12 23.71 -5.12
N ASN A 155 8.48 24.29 -6.26
CA ASN A 155 9.70 25.10 -6.37
C ASN A 155 9.53 26.55 -5.91
N ARG A 156 8.30 27.09 -5.89
CA ARG A 156 8.06 28.47 -5.39
C ARG A 156 8.19 28.54 -3.88
N ASP A 157 7.71 27.52 -3.17
CA ASP A 157 7.72 27.51 -1.70
C ASP A 157 9.15 27.48 -1.13
N LYS A 158 10.07 26.78 -1.79
CA LYS A 158 11.51 26.77 -1.45
C LYS A 158 12.24 28.08 -1.76
N SER A 159 11.65 28.96 -2.56
CA SER A 159 12.22 30.28 -2.90
C SER A 159 11.82 31.35 -1.88
N SER A 160 10.74 31.13 -1.14
CA SER A 160 10.21 32.02 -0.10
C SER A 160 10.86 31.84 1.27
N GLU A 161 11.54 30.72 1.51
CA GLU A 161 12.27 30.45 2.77
C GLU A 161 13.74 30.89 2.74
N VAL A 162 14.23 31.43 1.61
CA VAL A 162 15.63 31.85 1.42
C VAL A 162 15.78 33.38 1.30
N ASN A 163 14.75 34.16 1.61
CA ASN A 163 14.82 35.63 1.68
C ASN A 163 14.57 36.15 3.10
#